data_AF-A7T953-F1
#
_entry.id   AF-A7T953-F1
#
_cell.length_a   1.000
_cell.length_b   1.000
_cell.length_c   1.000
_cell.angle_alpha   90.00
_cell.angle_beta   90.00
_cell.angle_gamma   90.00
#
_symmetry.space_group_name_H-M   'P 1'
#
loop_
_entity.id
_entity.type
_entity.pdbx_description
1 polymer ?
#
loop_
_entity_poly.entity_id
_entity_poly.type
_entity_poly.pdbx_seq_one_letter_code
_entity_poly.pdbx_strand_id
1 'polypeptide(L)'
;MTASGMEKNLLPSPYDPSAGFSVFWDFILGLSSTHTKCRLAVGIYNGTDLISDVKVLPTTSVTQLTTQQHPSVPAGGVAVLGATHPFPKCAPLPTLSVVVELQANNTTDPEDSGKLFSRGWAKMNLFDASDRLISGR
;
A
#
# COMPACT_ATOMS: atom_id res chain seq x y z
N MET A 1 17.64 23.46 -23.83
CA MET A 1 18.09 23.12 -22.46
C MET A 1 17.09 22.15 -21.87
N THR A 2 17.34 20.86 -22.03
CA THR A 2 16.51 19.78 -21.46
C THR A 2 16.88 19.63 -20.00
N ALA A 3 15.98 20.02 -19.10
CA ALA A 3 16.08 19.64 -17.71
C ALA A 3 15.83 18.13 -17.63
N SER A 4 16.91 17.33 -17.62
CA SER A 4 16.82 15.96 -17.15
C SER A 4 16.45 16.06 -15.67
N GLY A 5 15.16 15.82 -15.38
CA GLY A 5 14.73 15.58 -14.02
C GLY A 5 15.51 14.38 -13.53
N MET A 6 16.58 14.62 -12.76
CA MET A 6 17.22 13.57 -11.98
C MET A 6 16.12 12.94 -11.17
N GLU A 7 15.77 11.69 -11.47
CA GLU A 7 15.19 10.80 -10.49
C GLU A 7 16.17 10.83 -9.32
N LYS A 8 15.86 11.62 -8.29
CA LYS A 8 16.57 11.58 -7.03
C LYS A 8 16.23 10.23 -6.43
N ASN A 9 17.01 9.22 -6.80
CA ASN A 9 17.05 7.96 -6.09
C ASN A 9 17.36 8.32 -4.64
N LEU A 10 16.37 8.14 -3.77
CA LEU A 10 16.57 8.30 -2.34
C LEU A 10 17.62 7.26 -1.97
N LEU A 11 18.80 7.74 -1.58
CA LEU A 11 19.82 6.84 -1.05
C LEU A 11 19.25 6.23 0.24
N PRO A 12 19.50 4.94 0.50
CA PRO A 12 19.05 4.30 1.74
C PRO A 12 19.54 5.11 2.94
N SER A 13 18.60 5.63 3.73
CA SER A 13 18.91 6.40 4.93
C SER A 13 19.43 5.46 6.03
N PRO A 14 20.34 5.90 6.91
CA PRO A 14 20.65 5.18 8.14
C PRO A 14 19.34 4.82 8.86
N TYR A 15 19.15 3.54 9.15
CA TYR A 15 17.97 3.04 9.84
C TYR A 15 18.28 2.92 11.34
N ASP A 16 17.44 3.53 12.18
CA ASP A 16 17.50 3.37 13.64
C ASP A 16 16.46 2.33 14.09
N PRO A 17 16.89 1.12 14.47
CA PRO A 17 15.96 0.07 14.91
C PRO A 17 15.18 0.45 16.17
N SER A 18 15.70 1.37 17.00
CA SER A 18 15.03 1.79 18.23
C SER A 18 13.85 2.74 17.95
N ALA A 19 13.96 3.56 16.90
CA ALA A 19 12.88 4.43 16.43
C ALA A 19 11.88 3.68 15.54
N GLY A 20 12.35 2.79 14.67
CA GLY A 20 11.53 2.08 13.70
C GLY A 20 11.15 2.94 12.49
N PHE A 21 9.96 2.71 11.91
CA PHE A 21 9.47 3.47 10.75
C PHE A 21 7.94 3.58 10.73
N SER A 22 7.39 4.30 9.76
CA SER A 22 5.94 4.33 9.52
C SER A 22 5.65 4.18 8.03
N VAL A 23 4.58 3.46 7.71
CA VAL A 23 4.06 3.37 6.34
C VAL A 23 2.85 4.28 6.22
N PHE A 24 2.87 5.15 5.22
CA PHE A 24 1.73 5.98 4.86
C PHE A 24 1.04 5.38 3.64
N TRP A 25 -0.22 5.01 3.82
CA TRP A 25 -1.09 4.52 2.76
C TRP A 25 -1.85 5.72 2.17
N ASP A 26 -1.40 6.17 1.00
CA ASP A 26 -1.95 7.37 0.37
C ASP A 26 -3.23 7.05 -0.40
N PHE A 27 -3.10 6.33 -1.52
CA PHE A 27 -4.22 6.00 -2.40
C PHE A 27 -4.04 4.66 -3.12
N ILE A 28 -5.13 4.14 -3.66
CA ILE A 28 -5.18 2.99 -4.56
C ILE A 28 -5.61 3.48 -5.94
N LEU A 29 -4.92 3.05 -7.00
CA LEU A 29 -5.21 3.41 -8.39
C LEU A 29 -5.58 2.19 -9.23
N GLY A 30 -6.24 2.43 -10.36
CA GLY A 30 -6.49 1.40 -11.37
C GLY A 30 -7.49 0.32 -10.94
N LEU A 31 -8.37 0.62 -9.97
CA LEU A 31 -9.45 -0.28 -9.60
C LEU A 31 -10.45 -0.41 -10.76
N SER A 32 -11.08 -1.57 -10.92
CA SER A 32 -12.20 -1.72 -11.85
C SER A 32 -13.32 -0.73 -11.48
N SER A 33 -13.91 -0.08 -12.48
CA SER A 33 -14.97 0.93 -12.32
C SER A 33 -16.25 0.40 -11.68
N THR A 34 -16.39 -0.93 -11.62
CA THR A 34 -17.50 -1.63 -10.99
C THR A 34 -17.45 -1.65 -9.45
N HIS A 35 -16.29 -1.37 -8.85
CA HIS A 35 -16.16 -1.28 -7.40
C HIS A 35 -16.49 0.12 -6.91
N THR A 36 -17.26 0.20 -5.83
CA THR A 36 -17.72 1.46 -5.21
C THR A 36 -17.11 1.68 -3.84
N LYS A 37 -16.58 0.62 -3.20
CA LYS A 37 -15.93 0.67 -1.89
C LYS A 37 -14.78 -0.32 -1.82
N CYS A 38 -13.71 0.06 -1.13
CA CYS A 38 -12.61 -0.84 -0.83
C CYS A 38 -11.93 -0.50 0.50
N ARG A 39 -11.04 -1.38 0.96
CA ARG A 39 -10.09 -1.15 2.04
C ARG A 39 -8.84 -2.01 1.83
N LEU A 40 -7.81 -1.74 2.62
CA LEU A 40 -6.65 -2.62 2.71
C LEU A 40 -6.65 -3.39 4.04
N ALA A 41 -6.19 -4.63 4.00
CA ALA A 41 -5.74 -5.36 5.18
C ALA A 41 -4.23 -5.57 5.09
N VAL A 42 -3.50 -5.20 6.13
CA VAL A 42 -2.04 -5.08 6.10
C VAL A 42 -1.44 -5.93 7.21
N GLY A 43 -0.59 -6.89 6.86
CA GLY A 43 0.16 -7.72 7.81
C GLY A 43 1.66 -7.59 7.61
N ILE A 44 2.42 -7.75 8.68
CA ILE A 44 3.88 -7.85 8.61
C ILE A 44 4.30 -9.28 8.88
N TYR A 45 5.19 -9.77 8.03
CA TYR A 45 5.66 -11.13 8.03
C TYR A 45 7.17 -11.18 8.13
N ASN A 46 7.68 -12.09 8.95
CA ASN A 46 9.08 -12.53 8.93
C ASN A 46 9.13 -13.89 8.23
N GLY A 47 9.51 -13.92 6.96
CA GLY A 47 9.37 -15.12 6.14
C GLY A 47 7.89 -15.51 5.98
N THR A 48 7.46 -16.58 6.64
CA THR A 48 6.06 -17.06 6.66
C THR A 48 5.30 -16.68 7.94
N ASP A 49 6.01 -16.19 8.95
CA ASP A 49 5.44 -15.97 10.27
C ASP A 49 4.85 -14.56 10.37
N LEU A 50 3.56 -14.48 10.70
CA LEU A 50 2.91 -13.22 11.00
C LEU A 50 3.39 -12.73 12.37
N ILE A 51 4.03 -11.56 12.38
CA ILE A 51 4.70 -10.99 13.56
C ILE A 51 3.91 -9.87 14.21
N SER A 52 2.83 -9.41 13.58
CA SER A 52 1.86 -8.48 14.15
C SER A 52 0.46 -8.84 13.69
N ASP A 53 -0.56 -8.46 14.45
CA ASP A 53 -1.94 -8.57 13.98
C ASP A 53 -2.13 -7.87 12.63
N VAL A 54 -3.03 -8.41 11.81
CA VAL A 54 -3.41 -7.81 10.54
C VAL A 54 -4.19 -6.53 10.81
N LYS A 55 -3.64 -5.39 10.38
CA LYS A 55 -4.31 -4.09 10.49
C LYS A 55 -5.26 -3.90 9.31
N VAL A 56 -6.54 -3.83 9.60
CA VAL A 56 -7.57 -3.49 8.62
C VAL A 56 -7.77 -1.98 8.60
N LEU A 57 -7.54 -1.35 7.45
CA LEU A 57 -7.73 0.09 7.26
C LEU A 57 -9.22 0.42 7.08
N PRO A 58 -9.65 1.67 7.34
CA PRO A 58 -11.03 2.10 7.13
C PRO A 58 -11.51 1.85 5.69
N THR A 59 -12.80 1.52 5.56
CA THR A 59 -13.45 1.42 4.25
C THR A 59 -13.59 2.79 3.62
N THR A 60 -13.19 2.88 2.35
CA THR A 60 -13.15 4.11 1.57
C THR A 60 -13.98 3.95 0.30
N SER A 61 -14.67 5.01 -0.11
CA SER A 61 -15.39 5.06 -1.38
C SER A 61 -14.45 5.16 -2.57
N VAL A 62 -14.81 4.50 -3.66
CA VAL A 62 -14.07 4.53 -4.92
C VAL A 62 -14.68 5.59 -5.84
N THR A 63 -13.85 6.50 -6.35
CA THR A 63 -14.23 7.52 -7.35
C THR A 63 -13.56 7.22 -8.68
N GLN A 64 -14.19 7.55 -9.80
CA GLN A 64 -13.61 7.33 -11.12
C GLN A 64 -12.66 8.45 -11.52
N LEU A 65 -11.48 8.08 -12.01
CA LEU A 65 -10.49 8.97 -12.60
C LEU A 65 -10.33 8.67 -14.09
N THR A 66 -10.39 9.73 -14.89
CA THR A 66 -10.23 9.65 -16.35
C THR A 66 -8.87 10.18 -16.77
N THR A 67 -8.31 9.63 -17.86
CA THR A 67 -7.03 10.09 -18.43
C THR A 67 -7.09 11.53 -18.93
N GLN A 68 -8.29 12.06 -19.24
CA GLN A 68 -8.48 13.47 -19.59
C GLN A 68 -8.20 14.40 -18.41
N GLN A 69 -8.57 14.00 -17.19
CA GLN A 69 -8.33 14.79 -15.99
C GLN A 69 -6.88 14.63 -15.50
N HIS A 70 -6.32 13.41 -15.61
CA HIS A 70 -4.97 13.11 -15.14
C HIS A 70 -4.23 12.18 -16.13
N PRO A 71 -3.51 12.73 -17.12
CA PRO A 71 -2.87 11.94 -18.18
C PRO A 71 -1.78 10.97 -17.71
N SER A 72 -1.16 11.22 -16.55
CA SER A 72 -0.09 10.40 -15.98
C SER A 72 -0.58 9.31 -15.00
N VAL A 73 -1.90 9.25 -14.75
CA VAL A 73 -2.50 8.32 -13.78
C VAL A 73 -3.29 7.26 -14.54
N PRO A 74 -3.19 5.97 -14.17
CA PRO A 74 -4.02 4.93 -14.77
C PRO A 74 -5.51 5.26 -14.66
N ALA A 75 -6.23 5.12 -15.77
CA ALA A 75 -7.68 5.25 -15.76
C ALA A 75 -8.33 4.22 -14.83
N GLY A 76 -9.45 4.59 -14.21
CA GLY A 76 -10.26 3.66 -13.43
C GLY A 76 -10.62 4.21 -12.05
N GLY A 77 -11.00 3.31 -11.16
CA GLY A 77 -11.37 3.62 -9.79
C GLY A 77 -10.16 3.98 -8.93
N VAL A 78 -10.36 4.97 -8.06
CA VAL A 78 -9.38 5.46 -7.10
C VAL A 78 -10.02 5.58 -5.72
N ALA A 79 -9.25 5.21 -4.70
CA ALA A 79 -9.63 5.35 -3.30
C ALA A 79 -8.52 6.04 -2.52
N VAL A 80 -8.86 7.10 -1.79
CA VAL A 80 -7.92 7.86 -0.94
C VAL A 80 -7.99 7.31 0.48
N LEU A 81 -6.91 6.72 0.96
CA LEU A 81 -6.85 6.03 2.25
C LEU A 81 -6.40 6.96 3.38
N GLY A 82 -5.34 7.74 3.14
CA GLY A 82 -4.80 8.72 4.10
C GLY A 82 -4.44 8.14 5.47
N ALA A 83 -3.94 6.89 5.53
CA ALA A 83 -3.74 6.17 6.78
C ALA A 83 -2.27 5.94 7.11
N THR A 84 -1.86 6.24 8.34
CA THR A 84 -0.51 5.96 8.84
C THR A 84 -0.48 4.67 9.66
N HIS A 85 0.53 3.84 9.41
CA HIS A 85 0.82 2.64 10.19
C HIS A 85 2.24 2.70 10.75
N PRO A 86 2.42 2.97 12.05
CA PRO A 86 3.73 2.97 12.69
C PRO A 86 4.22 1.55 13.01
N PHE A 87 5.53 1.36 12.91
CA PHE A 87 6.27 0.16 13.26
C PHE A 87 7.40 0.51 14.23
N PRO A 88 7.09 0.64 15.54
CA PRO A 88 8.09 0.98 16.54
C PRO A 88 9.05 -0.18 16.77
N LYS A 89 10.32 0.11 17.09
CA LYS A 89 11.31 -0.89 17.56
C LYS A 89 11.49 -2.09 16.61
N CYS A 90 11.49 -1.86 15.30
CA CYS A 90 11.57 -2.92 14.30
C CYS A 90 13.03 -3.23 13.94
N ALA A 91 13.46 -4.49 14.05
CA ALA A 91 14.80 -4.91 13.65
C ALA A 91 14.93 -4.93 12.11
N PRO A 92 16.09 -4.56 11.52
CA PRO A 92 16.27 -4.50 10.08
C PRO A 92 16.57 -5.88 9.49
N LEU A 93 15.60 -6.79 9.53
CA LEU A 93 15.76 -8.14 9.02
C LEU A 93 15.35 -8.21 7.54
N PRO A 94 16.19 -8.73 6.63
CA PRO A 94 15.87 -8.85 5.19
C PRO A 94 14.67 -9.76 4.90
N THR A 95 14.31 -10.62 5.84
CA THR A 95 13.15 -11.52 5.77
C THR A 95 11.83 -10.82 6.12
N LEU A 96 11.89 -9.58 6.62
CA LEU A 96 10.70 -8.80 6.93
C LEU A 96 10.05 -8.25 5.67
N SER A 97 8.74 -8.41 5.62
CA SER A 97 7.92 -7.97 4.51
C SER A 97 6.56 -7.49 4.98
N VAL A 98 6.02 -6.52 4.27
CA VAL A 98 4.62 -6.13 4.37
C VAL A 98 3.82 -6.87 3.30
N VAL A 99 2.74 -7.50 3.72
CA VAL A 99 1.73 -8.08 2.83
C VAL A 99 0.48 -7.23 2.93
N VAL A 100 -0.01 -6.80 1.78
CA VAL A 100 -1.17 -5.92 1.65
C VAL A 100 -2.21 -6.64 0.82
N GLU A 101 -3.38 -6.86 1.40
CA GLU A 101 -4.54 -7.41 0.71
C GLU A 101 -5.52 -6.28 0.36
N LEU A 102 -5.95 -6.24 -0.90
CA LEU A 102 -7.04 -5.39 -1.36
C LEU A 102 -8.37 -6.11 -1.16
N GLN A 103 -9.28 -5.47 -0.41
CA GLN A 103 -10.64 -5.92 -0.23
C GLN A 103 -11.61 -4.92 -0.87
N ALA A 104 -12.52 -5.37 -1.71
CA ALA A 104 -13.50 -4.50 -2.38
C ALA A 104 -14.88 -5.16 -2.46
N ASN A 105 -15.92 -4.34 -2.64
CA ASN A 105 -17.31 -4.81 -2.67
C ASN A 105 -17.59 -5.80 -3.80
N ASN A 106 -18.67 -6.57 -3.69
CA ASN A 106 -19.15 -7.34 -4.82
C ASN A 106 -19.75 -6.42 -5.90
N THR A 107 -19.58 -6.80 -7.16
CA THR A 107 -20.03 -6.05 -8.34
C THR A 107 -21.32 -6.64 -8.92
N THR A 108 -21.71 -7.84 -8.49
CA THR A 108 -22.87 -8.58 -9.03
C THR A 108 -24.07 -8.62 -8.08
N ASP A 109 -23.87 -8.30 -6.81
CA ASP A 109 -24.92 -8.36 -5.78
C ASP A 109 -25.02 -7.02 -5.03
N PRO A 110 -25.98 -6.15 -5.41
CA PRO A 110 -26.20 -4.86 -4.76
C PRO A 110 -26.71 -4.97 -3.31
N GLU A 111 -27.33 -6.08 -2.93
CA GLU A 111 -27.85 -6.27 -1.57
C GLU A 111 -26.72 -6.52 -0.56
N ASP A 112 -25.57 -7.03 -1.02
CA ASP A 112 -24.37 -7.24 -0.19
C ASP A 112 -23.38 -6.07 -0.22
N SER A 113 -23.86 -4.85 -0.53
CA SER A 113 -23.04 -3.63 -0.73
C SER A 113 -22.20 -3.18 0.48
N GLY A 114 -22.40 -3.80 1.65
CA GLY A 114 -21.60 -3.59 2.86
C GLY A 114 -20.43 -4.57 3.01
N LYS A 115 -20.48 -5.76 2.38
CA LYS A 115 -19.40 -6.74 2.48
C LYS A 115 -18.28 -6.45 1.49
N LEU A 116 -17.05 -6.72 1.93
CA LEU A 116 -15.85 -6.60 1.13
C LEU A 116 -15.19 -7.97 1.01
N PHE A 117 -14.71 -8.27 -0.19
CA PHE A 117 -14.11 -9.55 -0.55
C PHE A 117 -12.68 -9.33 -1.02
N SER A 118 -11.83 -10.33 -0.80
CA SER A 118 -10.46 -10.32 -1.31
C SER A 118 -10.44 -10.23 -2.83
N ARG A 119 -9.67 -9.27 -3.37
CA ARG A 119 -9.52 -9.06 -4.82
C ARG A 119 -8.10 -9.28 -5.32
N GLY A 120 -7.12 -9.18 -4.43
CA GLY A 120 -5.71 -9.32 -4.76
C GLY A 120 -4.84 -8.93 -3.59
N TRP A 121 -3.54 -9.14 -3.75
CA TRP A 121 -2.57 -8.82 -2.72
C TRP A 121 -1.22 -8.49 -3.34
N ALA A 122 -0.38 -7.83 -2.55
CA ALA A 122 1.02 -7.56 -2.88
C ALA A 122 1.89 -7.82 -1.66
N LYS A 123 3.12 -8.27 -1.90
CA LYS A 123 4.17 -8.41 -0.89
C LYS A 123 5.32 -7.49 -1.25
N MET A 124 5.82 -6.74 -0.26
CA MET A 124 6.99 -5.87 -0.41
C MET A 124 7.95 -6.18 0.73
N ASN A 125 9.21 -6.41 0.42
CA ASN A 125 10.24 -6.50 1.45
C ASN A 125 10.45 -5.12 2.07
N LEU A 126 10.76 -5.08 3.35
CA LEU A 126 10.99 -3.81 4.07
C LEU A 126 12.46 -3.42 4.08
N PHE A 127 13.36 -4.41 4.14
CA PHE A 127 14.81 -4.21 4.18
C PHE A 127 15.49 -4.88 3.00
N ASP A 128 16.57 -4.28 2.51
CA ASP A 128 17.45 -4.89 1.52
C ASP A 128 18.43 -5.89 2.15
N ALA A 129 19.24 -6.56 1.32
CA ALA A 129 20.24 -7.53 1.79
C ALA A 129 21.38 -6.91 2.61
N SER A 130 21.42 -5.58 2.76
CA SER A 130 22.38 -4.84 3.59
C SER A 130 21.73 -4.27 4.85
N ASP A 131 20.55 -4.78 5.24
CA ASP A 131 19.79 -4.38 6.42
C ASP A 131 19.37 -2.90 6.40
N ARG A 132 19.16 -2.34 5.20
CA ARG A 132 18.72 -0.94 5.04
C ARG A 132 17.25 -0.90 4.68
N LEU A 133 16.52 0.04 5.28
CA LEU A 133 15.12 0.24 4.96
C LEU A 133 14.98 0.65 3.49
N ILE A 134 14.13 -0.05 2.75
CA ILE A 134 13.84 0.27 1.35
C ILE A 134 13.05 1.58 1.30
N SER A 135 13.56 2.54 0.54
CA SER A 135 12.97 3.86 0.37
C SER A 135 13.01 4.27 -1.10
N GLY A 136 12.00 5.03 -1.56
CA GLY A 136 11.90 5.44 -2.95
C GLY A 136 10.97 4.54 -3.75
N ARG A 137 11.16 4.55 -5.07
CA ARG A 137 10.34 3.78 -6.02
C ARG A 137 10.96 2.43 -6.31
#